data_AF-A0A0F9BDU3-F1
#
_entry.id   AF-A0A0F9BDU3-F1
#
_cell.length_a   1.000
_cell.length_b   1.000
_cell.length_c   1.000
_cell.angle_alpha   90.00
_cell.angle_beta   90.00
_cell.angle_gamma   90.00
#
_symmetry.space_group_name_H-M   'P 1'
#
loop_
_entity.id
_entity.type
_entity.pdbx_description
1 polymer ?
#
loop_
_entity_poly.entity_id
_entity_poly.type
_entity_poly.pdbx_seq_one_letter_code
_entity_poly.pdbx_strand_id
1 'polypeptide(L)'
;MANNGRKNGTARRNGNGRNGRRVEDWLTGYLEYTGDQESPSLFHLWVGLSVIASALGREVWINRGYYTLFPNMYVVLIGASARVRKTSAIRIGYELFREALPNNTLISQKITPEALISIFVDQYKEKKVSGGTIV
;
A
#
# COMPACT_ATOMS: atom_id res chain seq x y z
N MET A 1 -23.27 -34.19 -32.32
CA MET A 1 -22.51 -34.80 -31.20
C MET A 1 -21.47 -33.80 -30.73
N ALA A 2 -21.39 -33.56 -29.40
CA ALA A 2 -20.38 -32.83 -28.60
C ALA A 2 -19.96 -31.40 -29.08
N ASN A 3 -20.35 -30.28 -28.47
CA ASN A 3 -20.11 -29.75 -27.10
C ASN A 3 -18.64 -29.75 -26.64
N ASN A 4 -17.97 -28.59 -26.73
CA ASN A 4 -17.08 -27.96 -25.73
C ASN A 4 -16.47 -26.71 -26.40
N GLY A 5 -16.38 -25.51 -25.84
CA GLY A 5 -16.60 -25.03 -24.48
C GLY A 5 -15.69 -23.82 -24.29
N ARG A 6 -16.26 -22.70 -23.82
CA ARG A 6 -15.64 -21.61 -23.02
C ARG A 6 -14.38 -20.94 -23.63
N LYS A 7 -14.29 -19.62 -23.74
CA LYS A 7 -14.36 -18.68 -22.60
C LYS A 7 -14.76 -17.28 -23.08
N ASN A 8 -15.85 -16.82 -22.49
CA ASN A 8 -16.19 -15.44 -22.15
C ASN A 8 -15.04 -14.45 -22.35
N GLY A 9 -15.14 -13.64 -23.42
CA GLY A 9 -14.54 -12.31 -23.42
C GLY A 9 -15.19 -11.54 -22.30
N THR A 10 -14.44 -11.31 -21.22
CA THR A 10 -14.86 -10.43 -20.12
C THR A 10 -15.16 -9.07 -20.71
N ALA A 11 -16.45 -8.79 -20.79
CA ALA A 11 -17.01 -7.52 -21.17
C ALA A 11 -16.22 -6.39 -20.51
N ARG A 12 -15.81 -5.41 -21.31
CA ARG A 12 -15.48 -4.06 -20.83
C ARG A 12 -16.68 -3.58 -20.04
N ARG A 13 -16.67 -3.78 -18.71
CA ARG A 13 -17.62 -3.12 -17.83
C ARG A 13 -17.20 -1.66 -17.80
N ASN A 14 -17.93 -0.86 -18.58
CA ASN A 14 -18.00 0.58 -18.40
C ASN A 14 -18.37 0.84 -16.92
N GLY A 15 -17.36 1.20 -16.13
CA GLY A 15 -17.53 1.76 -14.80
C GLY A 15 -18.12 3.15 -14.95
N ASN A 16 -19.37 3.29 -14.52
CA ASN A 16 -20.05 4.56 -14.43
C ASN A 16 -19.44 5.30 -13.24
N GLY A 17 -18.48 6.19 -13.50
CA GLY A 17 -17.69 6.90 -12.50
C GLY A 17 -18.54 7.72 -11.53
N ARG A 18 -18.89 7.12 -10.39
CA ARG A 18 -19.50 7.82 -9.26
C ARG A 18 -18.38 8.40 -8.40
N ASN A 19 -18.30 9.72 -8.33
CA ASN A 19 -17.43 10.54 -7.46
C ASN A 19 -15.93 10.55 -7.77
N GLY A 20 -15.44 11.50 -8.58
CA GLY A 20 -14.07 12.06 -8.52
C GLY A 20 -12.86 11.11 -8.54
N ARG A 21 -13.05 9.81 -8.75
CA ARG A 21 -12.02 8.77 -8.74
C ARG A 21 -11.32 8.75 -10.09
N ARG A 22 -9.99 8.72 -10.05
CA ARG A 22 -9.15 8.61 -11.26
C ARG A 22 -9.07 7.19 -11.80
N VAL A 23 -9.33 6.19 -10.95
CA VAL A 23 -9.27 4.75 -11.28
C VAL A 23 -10.43 4.01 -10.61
N GLU A 24 -10.90 2.92 -11.24
CA GLU A 24 -11.98 2.08 -10.73
C GLU A 24 -11.53 1.20 -9.54
N ASP A 25 -10.39 0.51 -9.72
CA ASP A 25 -9.74 -0.27 -8.67
C ASP A 25 -8.29 0.18 -8.53
N TRP A 26 -7.92 0.55 -7.30
CA TRP A 26 -6.59 1.10 -7.04
C TRP A 26 -5.49 0.08 -7.29
N LEU A 27 -5.68 -1.18 -6.86
CA LEU A 27 -4.61 -2.17 -6.88
C LEU A 27 -4.35 -2.65 -8.30
N THR A 28 -5.42 -2.88 -9.05
CA THR A 28 -5.37 -3.19 -10.47
C THR A 28 -4.70 -2.04 -11.23
N GLY A 29 -5.14 -0.79 -11.00
CA GLY A 29 -4.53 0.38 -11.64
C GLY A 29 -3.05 0.57 -11.29
N TYR A 30 -2.65 0.30 -10.04
CA TYR A 30 -1.25 0.35 -9.62
C TYR A 30 -0.40 -0.74 -10.29
N LEU A 31 -0.92 -1.97 -10.36
CA LEU A 31 -0.22 -3.07 -11.02
C LEU A 31 -0.06 -2.83 -12.53
N GLU A 32 -1.09 -2.29 -13.17
CA GLU A 32 -1.02 -1.86 -14.58
C GLU A 32 0.00 -0.74 -14.77
N TYR A 33 -0.01 0.28 -13.90
CA TYR A 33 0.96 1.38 -13.92
C TYR A 33 2.42 0.91 -13.77
N THR A 34 2.64 -0.15 -13.00
CA THR A 34 3.98 -0.73 -12.79
C THR A 34 4.30 -1.91 -13.72
N GLY A 35 3.41 -2.24 -14.67
CA GLY A 35 3.51 -3.46 -15.48
C GLY A 35 4.79 -3.55 -16.33
N ASP A 36 5.30 -2.41 -16.79
CA ASP A 36 6.51 -2.34 -17.61
C ASP A 36 7.82 -2.25 -16.80
N GLN A 37 7.75 -2.35 -15.47
CA GLN A 37 8.92 -2.32 -14.60
C GLN A 37 9.69 -3.65 -14.63
N GLU A 38 11.01 -3.55 -14.51
CA GLU A 38 11.93 -4.71 -14.47
C GLU A 38 11.77 -5.57 -13.20
N SER A 39 11.18 -5.04 -12.13
CA SER A 39 10.92 -5.78 -10.90
C SER A 39 9.74 -6.75 -11.07
N PRO A 40 9.79 -7.94 -10.45
CA PRO A 40 8.68 -8.89 -10.48
C PRO A 40 7.37 -8.24 -10.03
N SER A 41 6.27 -8.54 -10.73
CA SER A 41 4.92 -8.03 -10.42
C SER A 41 4.49 -8.33 -8.98
N LEU A 42 4.97 -9.43 -8.40
CA LEU A 42 4.71 -9.77 -7.00
C LEU A 42 5.28 -8.74 -6.01
N PHE A 43 6.42 -8.11 -6.32
CA PHE A 43 6.94 -7.02 -5.49
C PHE A 43 6.04 -5.80 -5.56
N HIS A 44 5.56 -5.46 -6.76
CA HIS A 44 4.59 -4.38 -6.92
C HIS A 44 3.28 -4.69 -6.21
N LEU A 45 2.78 -5.92 -6.23
CA LEU A 45 1.59 -6.30 -5.47
C LEU A 45 1.75 -5.97 -3.98
N TRP A 46 2.85 -6.40 -3.37
CA TRP A 46 3.10 -6.18 -1.94
C TRP A 46 3.40 -4.73 -1.59
N VAL A 47 4.14 -4.01 -2.44
CA VAL A 47 4.33 -2.56 -2.29
C VAL A 47 2.98 -1.87 -2.39
N GLY A 48 2.16 -2.23 -3.36
CA GLY A 48 0.89 -1.57 -3.59
C GLY A 48 -0.07 -1.78 -2.41
N LEU A 49 -0.17 -3.01 -1.92
CA LEU A 49 -0.94 -3.32 -0.71
C LEU A 49 -0.44 -2.49 0.49
N SER A 50 0.88 -2.38 0.68
CA SER A 50 1.44 -1.59 1.79
C SER A 50 1.05 -0.11 1.69
N VAL A 51 1.02 0.46 0.48
CA VAL A 51 0.62 1.86 0.24
C VAL A 51 -0.84 2.09 0.64
N ILE A 52 -1.77 1.20 0.23
CA ILE A 52 -3.18 1.32 0.66
C ILE A 52 -3.29 1.16 2.17
N ALA A 53 -2.66 0.14 2.76
CA ALA A 53 -2.69 -0.09 4.20
C ALA A 53 -2.22 1.13 5.00
N SER A 54 -1.12 1.75 4.59
CA SER A 54 -0.61 2.98 5.18
C SER A 54 -1.54 4.17 4.98
N ALA A 55 -2.27 4.24 3.86
CA ALA A 55 -3.27 5.27 3.60
C ALA A 55 -4.51 5.11 4.49
N LEU A 56 -4.94 3.87 4.74
CA LEU A 56 -6.11 3.56 5.55
C LEU A 56 -5.87 3.77 7.05
N GLY A 57 -4.65 3.49 7.54
CA GLY A 57 -4.32 3.63 8.96
C GLY A 57 -5.28 2.82 9.85
N ARG A 58 -5.93 3.49 10.81
CA ARG A 58 -6.92 2.87 11.73
C ARG A 58 -8.37 3.16 11.36
N GLU A 59 -8.62 3.70 10.17
CA GLU A 59 -9.97 4.06 9.70
C GLU A 59 -10.76 2.85 9.19
N VAL A 60 -10.08 1.75 8.86
CA VAL A 60 -10.70 0.51 8.36
C VAL A 60 -10.23 -0.66 9.21
N TRP A 61 -11.17 -1.54 9.57
CA TRP A 61 -10.88 -2.70 10.39
C TRP A 61 -11.77 -3.90 10.05
N ILE A 62 -11.28 -5.07 10.41
CA ILE A 62 -12.04 -6.32 10.38
C ILE A 62 -12.34 -6.73 11.82
N ASN A 63 -13.62 -6.88 12.15
CA ASN A 63 -14.03 -7.40 13.44
C ASN A 63 -13.91 -8.93 13.45
N ARG A 64 -13.05 -9.47 14.33
CA ARG A 64 -12.85 -10.92 14.53
C ARG A 64 -13.55 -11.45 15.79
N GLY A 65 -14.46 -10.68 16.38
CA GLY A 65 -15.18 -10.98 17.62
C GLY A 65 -14.35 -10.66 18.87
N TYR A 66 -13.18 -11.28 19.00
CA TYR A 66 -12.30 -11.10 20.17
C TYR A 66 -11.31 -9.94 20.04
N TYR A 67 -11.02 -9.51 18.80
CA TYR A 67 -10.14 -8.40 18.53
C TYR A 67 -10.47 -7.73 17.20
N THR A 68 -10.00 -6.49 17.07
CA THR A 68 -10.12 -5.69 15.87
C THR A 68 -8.80 -5.76 15.10
N LEU A 69 -8.87 -6.22 13.85
CA LEU A 69 -7.70 -6.29 12.98
C LEU A 69 -7.67 -5.07 12.05
N PHE A 70 -6.62 -4.26 12.21
CA PHE A 70 -6.31 -3.14 11.31
C PHE A 70 -5.32 -3.60 10.23
N PRO A 71 -5.31 -2.95 9.05
CA PRO A 71 -4.33 -3.23 8.00
C PRO A 71 -2.96 -2.61 8.36
N ASN A 72 -2.37 -2.97 9.49
CA ASN A 72 -1.00 -2.61 9.83
C ASN A 72 -0.04 -3.68 9.31
N MET A 73 0.53 -3.46 8.12
CA MET A 73 1.33 -4.47 7.43
C MET A 73 2.83 -4.19 7.58
N TYR A 74 3.57 -5.22 8.00
CA TYR A 74 5.02 -5.25 7.92
C TYR A 74 5.44 -6.13 6.74
N VAL A 75 6.00 -5.52 5.70
CA VAL A 75 6.30 -6.18 4.42
C VAL A 75 7.82 -6.20 4.20
N VAL A 76 8.37 -7.39 3.91
CA VAL A 76 9.78 -7.57 3.56
C VAL A 76 9.87 -8.20 2.17
N LEU A 77 10.54 -7.52 1.25
CA LEU A 77 10.79 -8.03 -0.10
C LEU A 77 12.15 -8.75 -0.14
N ILE A 78 12.13 -10.05 -0.43
CA ILE A 78 13.32 -10.90 -0.47
C ILE A 78 13.58 -11.37 -1.90
N GLY A 79 14.84 -11.35 -2.32
CA GLY A 79 15.27 -11.90 -3.60
C GLY A 79 16.74 -11.60 -3.89
N ALA A 80 17.30 -12.20 -4.93
CA ALA A 80 18.70 -12.03 -5.31
C ALA A 80 19.09 -10.53 -5.47
N SER A 81 20.23 -10.13 -4.90
CA SER A 81 20.72 -8.75 -5.04
C SER A 81 20.96 -8.39 -6.51
N ALA A 82 20.79 -7.11 -6.85
CA ALA A 82 20.92 -6.54 -8.20
C ALA A 82 20.00 -7.11 -9.31
N ARG A 83 19.41 -8.30 -9.15
CA ARG A 83 18.62 -8.97 -10.19
C ARG A 83 17.14 -8.62 -10.19
N VAL A 84 16.53 -8.57 -9.00
CA VAL A 84 15.06 -8.46 -8.86
C VAL A 84 14.58 -7.04 -8.55
N ARG A 85 15.50 -6.06 -8.53
CA ARG A 85 15.19 -4.61 -8.52
C ARG A 85 14.18 -4.17 -7.45
N LYS A 86 14.29 -4.80 -6.27
CA LYS A 86 13.47 -4.57 -5.06
C LYS A 86 13.35 -3.09 -4.70
N THR A 87 14.48 -2.39 -4.67
CA THR A 87 14.54 -0.98 -4.29
C THR A 87 13.76 -0.10 -5.27
N SER A 88 13.78 -0.44 -6.57
CA SER A 88 12.99 0.26 -7.59
C SER A 88 11.50 0.14 -7.31
N ALA A 89 11.00 -1.08 -7.04
CA ALA A 89 9.61 -1.31 -6.68
C ALA A 89 9.18 -0.51 -5.43
N ILE A 90 9.99 -0.57 -4.36
CA ILE A 90 9.73 0.18 -3.12
C ILE A 90 9.69 1.68 -3.39
N ARG A 91 10.64 2.21 -4.17
CA ARG A 91 10.73 3.64 -4.48
C ARG A 91 9.48 4.14 -5.21
N ILE A 92 8.97 3.38 -6.18
CA ILE A 92 7.76 3.77 -6.93
C ILE A 92 6.55 3.92 -5.99
N GLY A 93 6.34 2.94 -5.09
CA GLY A 93 5.26 3.04 -4.10
C GLY A 93 5.48 4.17 -3.10
N TYR A 94 6.72 4.38 -2.66
CA TYR A 94 7.09 5.44 -1.74
C TYR A 94 6.81 6.83 -2.30
N GLU A 95 7.24 7.12 -3.54
CA GLU A 95 7.00 8.43 -4.17
C GLU A 95 5.50 8.66 -4.38
N LEU A 96 4.76 7.63 -4.82
CA LEU A 96 3.31 7.71 -4.98
C LEU A 96 2.60 8.03 -3.66
N PHE A 97 2.98 7.35 -2.58
CA PHE A 97 2.41 7.59 -1.25
C PHE A 97 2.73 9.00 -0.75
N ARG A 98 3.98 9.45 -0.92
CA ARG A 98 4.42 10.79 -0.52
C ARG A 98 3.68 11.89 -1.27
N GLU A 99 3.45 11.72 -2.56
CA GLU A 99 2.72 12.69 -3.38
C GLU A 99 1.22 12.71 -3.02
N ALA A 100 0.62 11.54 -2.83
CA ALA A 100 -0.81 11.43 -2.55
C ALA A 100 -1.17 11.86 -1.11
N LEU A 101 -0.29 11.62 -0.14
CA LEU A 101 -0.53 11.85 1.28
C LEU A 101 0.64 12.61 1.92
N PRO A 102 0.85 13.89 1.54
CA PRO A 102 2.00 14.68 2.01
C PRO A 102 1.97 14.95 3.52
N ASN A 103 0.79 14.89 4.14
CA ASN A 103 0.60 15.10 5.58
C ASN A 103 0.79 13.82 6.41
N ASN A 104 1.02 12.66 5.76
CA ASN A 104 1.33 11.42 6.45
C ASN A 104 2.83 11.36 6.75
N THR A 105 3.17 11.00 7.98
CA THR A 105 4.57 10.91 8.40
C THR A 105 5.22 9.69 7.79
N LEU A 106 6.33 9.95 7.09
CA LEU A 106 7.24 8.95 6.56
C LEU A 106 8.55 9.03 7.33
N ILE A 107 9.00 7.89 7.85
CA ILE A 107 10.27 7.81 8.58
C ILE A 107 11.35 7.32 7.61
N SER A 108 12.53 7.93 7.72
CA SER A 108 13.70 7.56 6.91
C SER A 108 14.10 6.09 7.11
N GLN A 109 14.58 5.45 6.04
CA GLN A 109 15.13 4.09 6.08
C GLN A 109 16.32 3.95 7.04
N LYS A 110 17.11 5.03 7.21
CA LYS A 110 18.20 5.10 8.17
C LYS A 110 17.96 6.31 9.06
N ILE A 111 17.76 6.07 10.35
CA ILE A 111 17.48 7.08 11.35
C ILE A 111 18.15 6.71 12.67
N THR A 112 18.62 7.71 13.43
CA THR A 112 19.13 7.47 14.78
C THR A 112 17.97 7.38 15.77
N PRO A 113 18.14 6.74 16.93
CA PRO A 113 17.10 6.69 17.96
C PRO A 113 16.59 8.07 18.38
N GLU A 114 17.49 9.05 18.50
CA GLU A 114 17.17 10.42 18.92
C GLU A 114 16.30 11.13 17.88
N ALA A 115 16.65 10.97 16.60
CA ALA A 115 15.86 11.52 15.50
C ALA A 115 14.50 10.83 15.36
N LEU A 116 14.40 9.53 15.67
CA LEU A 116 13.12 8.83 15.69
C LEU A 116 12.22 9.36 16.82
N ILE A 117 12.79 9.56 18.02
CA ILE A 117 12.07 10.14 19.16
C ILE A 117 11.57 11.54 18.82
N SER A 118 12.41 12.39 18.20
CA SER A 118 11.99 13.76 17.84
C SER A 118 10.80 13.74 16.87
N ILE A 119 10.82 12.88 15.85
CA ILE A 119 9.70 12.72 14.91
C ILE A 119 8.41 12.33 15.63
N PHE A 120 8.47 11.39 16.58
CA PHE A 120 7.28 10.98 17.33
C PHE A 120 6.76 12.07 18.27
N VAL A 121 7.65 12.82 18.90
CA VAL A 121 7.26 13.97 19.72
C VAL A 121 6.56 15.04 18.87
N ASP A 122 7.08 15.34 17.68
CA ASP A 122 6.50 16.31 16.77
C ASP A 122 5.14 15.84 16.24
N GLN A 123 5.02 14.57 15.83
CA GLN A 123 3.74 13.97 15.47
C GLN A 123 2.71 14.03 16.60
N TYR A 124 3.11 13.77 17.84
CA TYR A 124 2.21 13.81 19.00
C TYR A 124 1.66 15.21 19.21
N LYS A 125 2.50 16.26 19.08
CA LYS A 125 2.06 17.65 19.19
C LYS A 125 1.05 18.02 18.10
N GLU A 126 1.27 17.55 16.88
CA GLU A 126 0.37 17.83 15.74
C GLU A 126 -0.97 17.12 15.85
N LYS A 127 -0.95 15.80 16.12
CA LYS A 127 -2.15 14.96 16.05
C LYS A 127 -2.89 14.80 17.38
N LYS A 128 -2.24 15.11 18.52
CA LYS A 128 -2.77 14.88 19.89
C LYS A 128 -3.28 13.45 20.12
N VAL A 129 -2.79 12.48 19.34
CA VAL A 129 -3.16 11.07 19.48
C VAL A 129 -2.15 10.44 20.41
N SER A 130 -2.56 10.12 21.64
CA SER A 130 -1.78 9.23 22.51
C SER A 130 -1.73 7.85 21.87
N GLY A 131 -0.53 7.31 21.65
CA GLY A 131 -0.37 5.87 21.43
C GLY A 131 -1.15 5.14 22.51
N GLY A 132 -2.07 4.26 22.09
CA GLY A 132 -2.98 3.57 23.00
C GLY A 132 -2.24 2.99 24.19
N THR A 133 -2.84 3.09 25.37
CA THR A 133 -2.35 2.53 26.62
C THR A 133 -1.80 1.13 26.40
N ILE A 134 -0.51 0.94 26.61
CA ILE A 134 0.06 -0.39 26.79
C ILE A 134 -0.48 -0.86 28.15
N VAL A 135 -1.44 -1.77 28.11
CA VAL A 135 -1.86 -2.58 29.27
C VAL A 135 -0.85 -3.69 29.51
#